data_AF-A0A7V3VIN7-F1
#
_entry.id   AF-A0A7V3VIN7-F1
#
_cell.length_a   1.000
_cell.length_b   1.000
_cell.length_c   1.000
_cell.angle_alpha   90.00
_cell.angle_beta   90.00
_cell.angle_gamma   90.00
#
_symmetry.space_group_name_H-M   'P 1'
#
loop_
_entity.id
_entity.type
_entity.pdbx_description
1 polymer ?
#
loop_
_entity_poly.entity_id
_entity_poly.type
_entity_poly.pdbx_seq_one_letter_code
_entity_poly.pdbx_strand_id
1 'polypeptide(L)'
;MFGILLLTALTLMNLYVLGRALSVPALTRRVPRPWLVAAGAGLWALALFGILFGRGSAGAMGATFELFGMDYMAALFLTTLCLMAVEAVTLFGLILRRLAPRLRGWALVAGLLLSMVAVVQGMRPPVVT
;
A
#
# COMPACT_ATOMS: atom_id res chain seq x y z
N MET A 1 -7.10 -19.05 10.50
CA MET A 1 -8.15 -18.00 10.42
C MET A 1 -7.56 -16.61 10.26
N PHE A 2 -6.73 -16.13 11.19
CA PHE A 2 -6.12 -14.79 11.11
C PHE A 2 -5.29 -14.53 9.84
N GLY A 3 -4.46 -15.50 9.42
CA GLY A 3 -3.66 -15.36 8.20
C GLY A 3 -4.49 -15.17 6.92
N ILE A 4 -5.65 -15.83 6.83
CA ILE A 4 -6.56 -15.66 5.69
C ILE A 4 -7.12 -14.23 5.71
N LEU A 5 -7.63 -13.75 6.85
CA LEU A 5 -8.15 -12.39 7.00
C LEU A 5 -7.12 -11.32 6.59
N LEU A 6 -5.86 -11.48 7.02
CA LEU A 6 -4.75 -10.62 6.61
C LEU A 6 -4.56 -10.63 5.09
N LEU A 7 -4.52 -11.80 4.46
CA LEU A 7 -4.35 -11.92 3.02
C LEU A 7 -5.53 -11.34 2.24
N THR A 8 -6.76 -11.52 2.71
CA THR A 8 -7.94 -10.89 2.09
C THR A 8 -7.88 -9.38 2.21
N ALA A 9 -7.58 -8.87 3.41
CA ALA A 9 -7.43 -7.44 3.65
C ALA A 9 -6.33 -6.83 2.78
N LEU A 10 -5.16 -7.48 2.70
CA LEU A 10 -4.03 -7.09 1.85
C LEU A 10 -4.46 -6.98 0.39
N THR A 11 -5.15 -8.01 -0.11
CA THR A 11 -5.57 -8.08 -1.51
C THR A 11 -6.59 -6.99 -1.84
N LEU A 12 -7.58 -6.78 -0.97
CA LEU A 12 -8.57 -5.72 -1.14
C LEU A 12 -7.92 -4.33 -1.12
N MET A 13 -7.02 -4.07 -0.17
CA MET A 13 -6.27 -2.81 -0.11
C MET A 13 -5.41 -2.61 -1.36
N ASN A 14 -4.71 -3.65 -1.82
CA ASN A 14 -3.89 -3.58 -3.03
C ASN A 14 -4.71 -3.23 -4.27
N LEU A 15 -5.84 -3.93 -4.48
CA LEU A 15 -6.74 -3.66 -5.59
C LEU A 15 -7.33 -2.24 -5.52
N TYR A 16 -7.70 -1.79 -4.32
CA TYR A 16 -8.21 -0.44 -4.09
C TYR A 16 -7.15 0.61 -4.44
N VAL A 17 -5.95 0.53 -3.86
CA VAL A 17 -4.85 1.48 -4.10
C VAL A 17 -4.47 1.49 -5.57
N LEU A 18 -4.32 0.32 -6.22
CA LEU A 18 -3.98 0.21 -7.64
C LEU A 18 -5.08 0.83 -8.52
N GLY A 19 -6.35 0.51 -8.25
CA GLY A 19 -7.49 1.07 -8.97
C GLY A 19 -7.56 2.59 -8.85
N ARG A 20 -7.28 3.14 -7.66
CA ARG A 20 -7.22 4.60 -7.45
C ARG A 20 -6.00 5.22 -8.13
N ALA A 21 -4.83 4.59 -8.08
CA ALA A 21 -3.63 5.07 -8.77
C ALA A 21 -3.84 5.16 -10.29
N LEU A 22 -4.49 4.17 -10.90
CA LEU A 22 -4.83 4.16 -12.33
C LEU A 22 -5.86 5.23 -12.74
N SER A 23 -6.59 5.80 -11.77
CA SER A 23 -7.56 6.88 -12.00
C SER A 23 -6.94 8.28 -11.93
N VAL A 24 -5.67 8.40 -11.51
CA VAL A 24 -4.97 9.68 -11.37
C VAL A 24 -4.29 10.06 -12.70
N PRO A 25 -4.72 11.14 -13.38
CA PRO A 25 -4.18 11.53 -14.69
C PRO A 25 -2.69 11.90 -14.64
N ALA A 26 -2.22 12.44 -13.51
CA ALA A 26 -0.82 12.82 -13.33
C ALA A 26 0.11 11.60 -13.37
N LEU A 27 -0.37 10.44 -12.91
CA LEU A 27 0.40 9.20 -12.87
C LEU A 27 0.37 8.50 -14.24
N THR A 28 -0.81 8.35 -14.83
CA THR A 28 -0.99 7.69 -16.13
C THR A 28 -0.40 8.47 -17.30
N ARG A 29 -0.18 9.79 -17.15
CA ARG A 29 0.57 10.60 -18.12
C ARG A 29 2.09 10.36 -18.06
N ARG A 30 2.61 9.92 -16.90
CA ARG A 30 4.06 9.68 -16.69
C ARG A 30 4.44 8.22 -16.86
N VAL A 31 3.56 7.31 -16.44
CA VAL A 31 3.80 5.86 -16.48
C VAL A 31 2.65 5.19 -17.22
N PRO A 32 2.94 4.39 -18.26
CA PRO A 32 1.91 3.63 -18.96
C PRO A 32 1.18 2.66 -18.02
N ARG A 33 -0.14 2.57 -18.17
CA ARG A 33 -1.03 1.72 -17.35
C ARG A 33 -0.55 0.26 -17.17
N PRO A 34 -0.08 -0.47 -18.21
CA PRO A 34 0.36 -1.85 -18.01
C PRO A 34 1.54 -1.97 -17.06
N TRP A 35 2.47 -1.00 -17.04
CA TRP A 35 3.61 -1.02 -16.13
C TRP A 35 3.20 -0.77 -14.68
N LEU A 36 2.21 0.09 -14.44
CA LEU A 36 1.65 0.28 -13.09
C LEU A 36 0.98 -0.99 -12.57
N VAL A 37 0.20 -1.66 -13.43
CA VAL A 37 -0.46 -2.93 -13.09
C VAL A 37 0.59 -4.02 -12.83
N ALA A 38 1.60 -4.14 -13.71
CA ALA A 38 2.67 -5.11 -13.56
C ALA A 38 3.47 -4.89 -12.27
N ALA A 39 3.83 -3.63 -11.94
CA ALA A 39 4.52 -3.30 -10.72
C ALA A 39 3.70 -3.62 -9.47
N GLY A 40 2.42 -3.23 -9.44
CA GLY A 40 1.55 -3.52 -8.30
C GLY A 40 1.21 -5.00 -8.15
N ALA A 41 1.07 -5.75 -9.25
CA ALA A 41 0.91 -7.20 -9.22
C ALA A 41 2.18 -7.90 -8.75
N GLY A 42 3.36 -7.44 -9.19
CA GLY A 42 4.66 -7.96 -8.76
C GLY A 42 4.90 -7.75 -7.26
N LEU A 43 4.66 -6.53 -6.76
CA LEU A 43 4.77 -6.22 -5.34
C LEU A 43 3.79 -7.03 -4.49
N TRP A 44 2.55 -7.19 -4.97
CA TRP A 44 1.55 -8.03 -4.32
C TRP A 44 1.98 -9.50 -4.27
N ALA A 45 2.45 -10.07 -5.38
CA ALA A 45 2.95 -11.44 -5.43
C ALA A 45 4.13 -11.67 -4.47
N LEU A 46 5.05 -10.69 -4.39
CA LEU A 46 6.19 -10.72 -3.48
C LEU A 46 5.75 -10.72 -2.01
N ALA A 47 4.77 -9.87 -1.67
CA ALA A 47 4.20 -9.82 -0.33
C ALA A 47 3.43 -11.09 0.03
N LEU A 48 2.67 -11.66 -0.90
CA LEU A 48 2.02 -12.97 -0.71
C LEU A 48 3.06 -14.06 -0.41
N PHE A 49 4.16 -14.08 -1.17
CA PHE A 49 5.25 -15.01 -0.94
C PHE A 49 5.85 -14.85 0.46
N GLY A 50 6.12 -13.61 0.89
CA GLY A 50 6.68 -13.35 2.22
C GLY A 50 5.75 -13.75 3.35
N ILE A 51 4.45 -13.51 3.22
CA ILE A 51 3.47 -13.86 4.26
C ILE A 51 3.20 -15.37 4.32
N LEU A 52 3.18 -16.06 3.17
CA LEU A 52 2.90 -17.49 3.10
C LEU A 52 4.12 -18.37 3.43
N PHE A 53 5.31 -17.97 2.98
CA PHE A 53 6.53 -18.78 3.10
C PHE A 53 7.52 -18.29 4.16
N GLY A 54 7.40 -17.03 4.63
CA GLY A 54 8.28 -16.47 5.66
C GLY A 54 8.21 -17.25 6.99
N ARG A 55 7.02 -17.71 7.36
CA ARG A 55 6.79 -18.43 8.64
C ARG A 55 7.41 -19.83 8.72
N GLY A 56 7.78 -20.42 7.59
CA GLY A 56 8.29 -21.80 7.51
C GLY A 56 9.74 -21.93 7.08
N SER A 57 10.37 -20.85 6.62
CA SER A 57 11.75 -20.87 6.13
C SER A 57 12.72 -20.48 7.24
N ALA A 58 13.38 -21.47 7.84
CA ALA A 58 14.47 -21.24 8.78
C ALA A 58 15.68 -20.65 8.04
N GLY A 59 15.76 -19.32 7.97
CA GLY A 59 16.90 -18.62 7.36
C GLY A 59 16.71 -17.12 7.21
N ALA A 60 17.81 -16.39 7.10
CA ALA A 60 17.83 -14.92 6.96
C ALA A 60 16.98 -14.41 5.78
N MET A 61 16.84 -15.22 4.72
CA MET A 61 16.05 -14.89 3.55
C MET A 61 14.54 -14.93 3.85
N GLY A 62 14.08 -15.90 4.65
CA GLY A 62 12.69 -15.99 5.11
C GLY A 62 12.27 -14.80 5.96
N ALA A 63 13.14 -14.42 6.91
CA ALA A 63 12.93 -13.24 7.75
C ALA A 63 12.86 -11.94 6.93
N THR A 64 13.69 -11.79 5.89
CA THR A 64 13.66 -10.62 5.01
C THR A 64 12.34 -10.53 4.24
N PHE A 65 11.85 -11.65 3.70
CA PHE A 65 10.58 -11.67 2.99
C PHE A 65 9.39 -11.44 3.91
N GLU A 66 9.42 -11.97 5.13
CA GLU A 66 8.39 -11.71 6.13
C GLU A 66 8.34 -10.23 6.52
N LEU A 67 9.51 -9.64 6.80
CA LEU A 67 9.62 -8.20 7.09
C LEU A 67 9.09 -7.35 5.93
N PHE A 68 9.51 -7.65 4.71
CA PHE A 68 9.01 -6.96 3.52
C PHE A 68 7.49 -7.09 3.38
N GLY A 69 6.93 -8.28 3.61
CA GLY A 69 5.49 -8.52 3.54
C GLY A 69 4.71 -7.71 4.57
N MET A 70 5.23 -7.60 5.79
CA MET A 70 4.64 -6.78 6.86
C MET A 70 4.74 -5.28 6.57
N ASP A 71 5.90 -4.79 6.13
CA ASP A 71 6.11 -3.39 5.77
C ASP A 71 5.26 -2.99 4.57
N TYR A 72 5.15 -3.86 3.56
CA TYR A 72 4.28 -3.65 2.41
C TYR A 72 2.82 -3.55 2.82
N MET A 73 2.37 -4.41 3.74
CA MET A 73 1.02 -4.35 4.28
C MET A 73 0.76 -3.05 5.04
N ALA A 74 1.70 -2.62 5.89
CA ALA A 74 1.58 -1.36 6.62
C ALA A 74 1.53 -0.15 5.66
N ALA A 75 2.35 -0.16 4.60
CA ALA A 75 2.35 0.88 3.59
C ALA A 75 1.01 0.94 2.81
N LEU A 76 0.46 -0.22 2.42
CA LEU A 76 -0.85 -0.30 1.79
C LEU A 76 -1.97 0.20 2.71
N PHE A 77 -1.90 -0.12 4.00
CA PHE A 77 -2.87 0.34 4.99
C PHE A 77 -2.85 1.87 5.12
N LEU A 78 -1.66 2.47 5.32
CA LEU A 78 -1.51 3.94 5.42
C LEU A 78 -1.98 4.64 4.15
N THR A 79 -1.61 4.11 2.98
CA THR A 79 -2.03 4.66 1.69
C THR A 79 -3.55 4.55 1.50
N THR A 80 -4.15 3.44 1.91
CA THR A 80 -5.60 3.23 1.89
C THR A 80 -6.30 4.25 2.78
N LEU A 81 -5.80 4.51 3.99
CA LEU A 81 -6.34 5.52 4.89
C LEU A 81 -6.27 6.92 4.29
N CYS A 82 -5.13 7.32 3.71
CA CYS A 82 -5.00 8.62 3.06
C CYS A 82 -5.99 8.79 1.90
N LEU A 83 -6.16 7.74 1.08
CA LEU A 83 -7.12 7.75 -0.01
C LEU A 83 -8.56 7.82 0.52
N MET A 84 -8.93 6.96 1.48
CA MET A 84 -10.25 6.96 2.11
C MET A 84 -10.59 8.32 2.73
N ALA A 85 -9.63 8.98 3.39
CA ALA A 85 -9.84 10.32 3.94
C ALA A 85 -10.19 11.33 2.84
N VAL A 86 -9.47 11.30 1.72
CA VAL A 86 -9.79 12.15 0.56
C VAL A 86 -11.14 11.78 -0.06
N GLU A 87 -11.48 10.50 -0.14
CA GLU A 87 -12.79 10.07 -0.67
C GLU A 87 -13.93 10.49 0.24
N ALA A 88 -13.77 10.41 1.56
CA ALA A 88 -14.74 10.89 2.54
C ALA A 88 -14.94 12.42 2.41
N VAL A 89 -13.85 13.20 2.36
CA VAL A 89 -13.91 14.66 2.21
C VAL A 89 -14.51 15.09 0.87
N THR A 90 -14.23 14.34 -0.21
CA THR A 90 -14.77 14.65 -1.54
C THR A 90 -16.15 14.05 -1.78
N LEU A 91 -16.72 13.33 -0.80
CA LEU A 91 -17.94 12.53 -0.91
C LEU A 91 -17.91 11.63 -2.15
N PHE A 92 -16.83 10.86 -2.29
CA PHE A 92 -16.50 10.01 -3.44
C PHE A 92 -16.41 10.76 -4.78
N GLY A 93 -16.15 12.06 -4.74
CA GLY A 93 -16.06 12.93 -5.91
C GLY A 93 -17.38 13.59 -6.30
N LEU A 94 -18.42 13.54 -5.46
CA LEU A 94 -19.67 14.25 -5.72
C LEU A 94 -19.52 15.77 -5.59
N ILE A 95 -18.80 16.24 -4.57
CA ILE A 95 -18.71 17.68 -4.25
C ILE A 95 -17.61 18.38 -5.08
N LEU A 96 -16.48 17.70 -5.33
CA LEU A 96 -15.27 18.31 -5.89
C LEU A 96 -14.78 17.58 -7.16
N ARG A 97 -15.69 17.34 -8.11
CA ARG A 97 -15.44 16.53 -9.34
C ARG A 97 -14.14 16.87 -10.09
N ARG A 98 -13.80 18.17 -10.21
CA ARG A 98 -12.58 18.63 -10.93
C ARG A 98 -11.30 18.49 -10.10
N LEU A 99 -11.38 18.58 -8.77
CA LEU A 99 -10.24 18.52 -7.85
C LEU A 99 -9.96 17.11 -7.35
N ALA A 100 -10.97 16.23 -7.35
CA ALA A 100 -10.86 14.86 -6.86
C ALA A 100 -9.68 14.07 -7.47
N PRO A 101 -9.38 14.15 -8.79
CA PRO A 101 -8.21 13.45 -9.34
C PRO A 101 -6.88 14.00 -8.84
N ARG A 102 -6.79 15.31 -8.56
CA ARG A 102 -5.58 15.93 -7.99
C ARG A 102 -5.41 15.56 -6.52
N LEU A 103 -6.49 15.61 -5.73
CA LEU A 103 -6.48 15.24 -4.32
C LEU A 103 -6.10 13.77 -4.12
N ARG A 104 -6.57 12.87 -5.00
CA ARG A 104 -6.13 11.46 -5.01
C ARG A 104 -4.62 11.32 -5.26
N GLY A 105 -4.07 12.11 -6.18
CA GLY A 105 -2.62 12.16 -6.40
C GLY A 105 -1.85 12.57 -5.14
N TRP A 106 -2.31 13.62 -4.45
CA TRP A 106 -1.73 14.05 -3.17
C TRP A 106 -1.87 13.01 -2.06
N ALA A 107 -3.00 12.30 -2.00
CA ALA A 107 -3.20 11.21 -1.04
C ALA A 107 -2.20 10.06 -1.24
N LEU A 108 -1.87 9.71 -2.48
CA LEU A 108 -0.83 8.71 -2.77
C LEU A 108 0.55 9.19 -2.30
N VAL A 109 0.88 10.46 -2.53
CA VAL A 109 2.14 11.04 -2.04
C VAL A 109 2.19 11.05 -0.51
N ALA A 110 1.10 11.45 0.14
CA ALA A 110 0.99 11.45 1.61
C ALA A 110 1.13 10.04 2.19
N GLY A 111 0.45 9.04 1.60
CA GLY A 111 0.58 7.64 2.01
C GLY A 111 2.01 7.12 1.88
N LEU A 112 2.70 7.47 0.79
CA LEU A 112 4.10 7.12 0.58
C LEU A 112 5.01 7.77 1.64
N LEU A 113 4.85 9.06 1.91
CA LEU A 113 5.63 9.77 2.93
C LEU A 113 5.40 9.19 4.33
N LEU A 114 4.15 8.91 4.70
CA LEU A 114 3.83 8.28 5.97
C LEU A 114 4.44 6.88 6.09
N SER A 115 4.45 6.12 4.99
CA SER A 115 5.08 4.80 4.95
C SER A 115 6.59 4.88 5.17
N MET A 116 7.28 5.85 4.55
CA MET A 116 8.71 6.08 4.80
C MET A 116 8.96 6.43 6.28
N VAL A 117 8.15 7.31 6.86
CA VAL A 117 8.25 7.66 8.28
C VAL A 117 8.00 6.42 9.14
N ALA A 118 7.00 5.61 8.85
CA ALA A 118 6.68 4.40 9.59
C ALA A 118 7.86 3.41 9.63
N VAL A 119 8.54 3.21 8.49
CA VAL A 119 9.75 2.36 8.43
C VAL A 119 10.85 2.93 9.32
N VAL A 120 11.13 4.23 9.24
CA VAL A 120 12.14 4.88 10.09
C VAL A 120 11.80 4.76 11.57
N GLN A 121 10.52 4.86 11.93
CA GLN A 121 10.07 4.71 13.31
C GLN A 121 10.13 3.24 13.78
N GLY A 122 9.81 2.28 12.91
CA GLY A 122 9.88 0.85 13.22
C GLY A 122 11.29 0.34 13.48
N MET A 123 12.31 1.00 12.92
CA MET A 123 13.72 0.68 13.15
C MET A 123 14.29 1.27 14.45
N ARG A 124 13.53 2.10 15.17
CA ARG A 124 14.02 2.67 16.43
C ARG A 124 13.99 1.61 17.54
N PRO A 125 15.06 1.50 18.35
CA PRO A 125 15.06 0.57 19.47
C PRO A 125 13.95 0.92 20.47
N PRO A 126 13.27 -0.07 21.07
CA PRO A 126 12.22 0.17 22.06
C PRO A 126 12.81 0.89 23.28
N VAL A 127 12.23 2.03 23.64
CA VAL A 127 12.66 2.86 24.78
C VAL A 127 12.20 2.28 26.12
N VAL A 128 11.23 1.37 26.09
CA VAL A 128 10.70 0.70 27.28
C VAL A 128 10.80 -0.81 27.04
N THR A 129 11.62 -1.47 27.86
CA THR A 129 11.80 -2.93 27.92
C THR A 129 11.23 -3.48 29.21
#